data_AF-A0A1V4ZAB0-F1
#
_entry.id   AF-A0A1V4ZAB0-F1
#
_cell.length_a   1.000
_cell.length_b   1.000
_cell.length_c   1.000
_cell.angle_alpha   90.00
_cell.angle_beta   90.00
_cell.angle_gamma   90.00
#
_symmetry.space_group_name_H-M   'P 1'
#
loop_
_entity.id
_entity.type
_entity.pdbx_description
1 polymer ?
#
loop_
_entity_poly.entity_id
_entity_poly.type
_entity_poly.pdbx_seq_one_letter_code
_entity_poly.pdbx_strand_id
1 'polypeptide(L)' 'MDVFIRIISPIQDKHAEEMYERFTVEGYCPFGTDELTMGFIADAKKSLEGYILKVEVVDSSTFEYMKELEKMLEK' A
#
# COMPACT_ATOMS: atom_id res chain seq x y z
N MET A 1 -1.42 16.21 9.64
CA MET A 1 -0.64 15.17 10.32
C MET A 1 -0.69 14.01 9.36
N ASP A 2 0.41 13.77 8.67
CA ASP A 2 0.40 12.86 7.53
C ASP A 2 0.51 11.45 8.07
N VAL A 3 -0.42 10.59 7.66
CA VAL A 3 -0.45 9.20 8.10
C VAL A 3 0.20 8.35 7.04
N PHE A 4 1.16 7.52 7.47
CA PHE A 4 1.81 6.57 6.61
C PHE A 4 1.51 5.16 7.07
N ILE A 5 1.13 4.30 6.11
CA ILE A 5 1.04 2.86 6.33
C ILE A 5 2.24 2.18 5.67
N ARG A 6 2.72 1.10 6.27
CA ARG A 6 3.80 0.26 5.73
C ARG A 6 3.22 -1.11 5.41
N ILE A 7 3.26 -1.46 4.13
CA ILE A 7 2.85 -2.76 3.63
C ILE A 7 4.11 -3.59 3.41
N ILE A 8 4.15 -4.77 4.01
CA ILE A 8 5.23 -5.74 3.81
C ILE A 8 4.58 -6.95 3.14
N SER A 9 5.05 -7.27 1.94
CA SER A 9 4.48 -8.34 1.14
C SER A 9 5.57 -9.29 0.64
N PRO A 10 5.33 -10.61 0.59
CA PRO A 10 6.30 -11.57 0.09
C PRO A 10 6.66 -11.36 -1.38
N ILE A 11 7.83 -11.85 -1.80
CA ILE A 11 8.36 -11.67 -3.16
C ILE A 11 7.47 -12.25 -4.27
N GLN A 12 6.58 -13.20 -3.97
CA GLN A 12 5.66 -13.80 -4.94
C GLN A 12 4.36 -13.01 -5.12
N ASP A 13 4.12 -11.96 -4.33
CA ASP A 13 2.93 -11.14 -4.47
C ASP A 13 3.03 -10.24 -5.70
N LYS A 14 2.25 -10.60 -6.72
CA LYS A 14 2.20 -9.89 -8.00
C LYS A 14 1.65 -8.48 -7.86
N HIS A 15 0.72 -8.24 -6.94
CA HIS A 15 0.18 -6.89 -6.75
C HIS A 15 1.22 -5.96 -6.13
N ALA A 16 1.99 -6.48 -5.17
CA ALA A 16 3.10 -5.74 -4.59
C ALA A 16 4.23 -5.49 -5.60
N GLU A 17 4.52 -6.45 -6.47
CA GLU A 17 5.46 -6.30 -7.59
C GLU A 17 5.00 -5.21 -8.57
N GLU A 18 3.74 -5.28 -9.05
CA GLU A 18 3.17 -4.31 -9.97
C GLU A 18 3.20 -2.88 -9.38
N MET A 19 2.84 -2.72 -8.11
CA MET A 19 2.92 -1.43 -7.42
C MET A 19 4.36 -0.91 -7.30
N TYR A 20 5.32 -1.79 -6.96
CA TYR A 20 6.74 -1.44 -6.89
C TYR A 20 7.28 -0.99 -8.25
N GLU A 21 7.01 -1.77 -9.30
CA GLU A 21 7.47 -1.45 -10.66
C GLU A 21 6.87 -0.14 -11.15
N ARG A 22 5.56 0.05 -10.97
CA ARG A 22 4.89 1.28 -11.36
C ARG A 22 5.47 2.49 -10.63
N PHE A 23 5.64 2.42 -9.31
CA PHE A 23 6.21 3.53 -8.55
C PHE A 23 7.66 3.82 -8.95
N THR A 24 8.48 2.80 -9.21
CA THR A 24 9.90 2.99 -9.58
C THR A 24 10.08 3.51 -11.01
N VAL A 25 9.17 3.18 -11.93
CA VAL A 25 9.21 3.65 -13.32
C VAL A 25 8.54 5.00 -13.49
N GLU A 26 7.35 5.18 -12.94
CA GLU A 26 6.51 6.38 -13.14
C GLU A 26 6.74 7.44 -12.04
N GLY A 27 7.37 7.08 -10.92
CA GLY A 27 7.51 7.95 -9.74
C GLY A 27 6.22 8.13 -8.96
N TYR A 28 5.16 7.41 -9.32
CA TYR A 28 3.81 7.57 -8.78
C TYR A 28 3.04 6.26 -8.83
N CYS A 29 2.32 5.93 -7.76
CA CYS A 29 1.40 4.81 -7.74
C CYS A 29 0.27 5.07 -6.73
N PRO A 30 -1.01 5.12 -7.16
CA PRO A 30 -2.13 5.18 -6.24
C PRO A 30 -2.29 3.86 -5.49
N PHE A 31 -2.77 3.93 -4.25
CA PHE A 31 -3.10 2.80 -3.41
C PHE A 31 -4.55 2.93 -2.94
N GLY A 32 -5.29 1.83 -3.00
CA GLY A 32 -6.70 1.77 -2.64
C GLY A 32 -7.44 0.71 -3.45
N THR A 33 -8.75 0.88 -3.56
CA THR A 33 -9.61 0.02 -4.39
C THR A 33 -9.95 0.73 -5.70
N ASP A 34 -10.61 0.03 -6.62
CA ASP A 34 -11.11 0.62 -7.87
C ASP A 34 -12.09 1.79 -7.63
N GLU A 35 -12.72 1.82 -6.45
CA GLU A 35 -13.73 2.82 -6.07
C GLU A 35 -13.18 3.94 -5.19
N LEU A 36 -12.04 3.71 -4.51
CA LEU A 36 -11.48 4.65 -3.53
C LEU A 36 -9.96 4.69 -3.60
N THR A 37 -9.40 5.87 -3.91
CA THR A 37 -7.98 6.14 -3.72
C THR A 37 -7.72 6.52 -2.26
N MET A 38 -7.13 5.59 -1.52
CA MET A 38 -6.80 5.75 -0.10
C MET A 38 -5.52 6.56 0.11
N GLY A 39 -4.57 6.41 -0.80
CA GLY A 39 -3.25 6.97 -0.66
C GLY A 39 -2.39 6.88 -1.91
N PHE A 40 -1.14 7.29 -1.76
CA PHE A 40 -0.11 7.16 -2.79
C PHE A 40 1.14 6.52 -2.21
N ILE A 41 1.81 5.67 -3.00
CA ILE A 41 3.12 5.14 -2.61
C ILE A 41 4.11 6.32 -2.52
N ALA A 42 4.74 6.46 -1.37
CA ALA A 42 5.73 7.49 -1.06
C ALA A 42 7.17 6.95 -1.02
N ASP A 43 7.34 5.65 -0.77
CA ASP A 43 8.62 4.94 -0.85
C ASP A 43 8.36 3.46 -1.16
N ALA A 44 9.24 2.83 -1.91
CA ALA A 44 9.14 1.43 -2.27
C ALA A 44 10.53 0.77 -2.29
N LYS A 45 10.65 -0.40 -1.65
CA LYS A 45 11.89 -1.17 -1.59
C LYS A 45 11.64 -2.63 -1.94
N LYS A 46 12.53 -3.20 -2.74
CA LYS A 46 12.60 -4.63 -3.04
C LYS A 46 13.76 -5.25 -2.28
N SER A 47 13.52 -6.40 -1.66
CA SER A 47 14.51 -7.24 -0.99
C SER A 47 14.39 -8.69 -1.50
N LEU A 48 15.27 -9.58 -1.04
CA LEU A 48 15.16 -11.01 -1.35
C LEU A 48 13.89 -11.65 -0.74
N GLU A 49 13.39 -11.09 0.36
CA GLU A 49 12.22 -11.61 1.07
C GLU A 49 10.90 -11.06 0.53
N GLY A 50 10.93 -9.93 -0.19
CA GLY A 50 9.75 -9.33 -0.79
C GLY A 50 9.81 -7.81 -0.90
N TYR A 51 8.64 -7.21 -0.87
CA TYR A 51 8.39 -5.79 -1.10
C TYR A 51 8.02 -5.07 0.18
N ILE A 52 8.57 -3.87 0.35
CA ILE A 52 8.21 -2.94 1.40
C ILE A 52 7.71 -1.67 0.73
N LEU A 53 6.41 -1.39 0.87
CA LEU A 53 5.75 -0.22 0.31
C LEU A 53 5.33 0.70 1.45
N LYS A 54 5.69 1.98 1.36
CA LYS A 54 5.22 3.03 2.26
C LYS A 54 4.17 3.84 1.52
N VAL A 55 2.96 3.91 2.07
CA VAL A 55 1.85 4.67 1.48
C VAL A 55 1.56 5.88 2.34
N GLU A 56 1.51 7.05 1.72
CA GLU A 56 0.92 8.26 2.31
C GLU A 56 -0.58 8.21 2.16
N VAL A 57 -1.30 8.18 3.28
CA VAL A 57 -2.76 8.16 3.30
C VAL A 57 -3.27 9.60 3.15
N VAL A 58 -4.06 9.83 2.11
CA VAL A 58 -4.61 11.16 1.80
C VAL A 58 -6.12 11.25 2.07
N ASP A 59 -6.82 10.12 2.14
CA ASP A 59 -8.25 10.08 2.40
C ASP A 59 -8.54 9.56 3.83
N SER A 60 -9.27 10.35 4.61
CA SER A 60 -9.68 9.99 5.96
C SER A 60 -10.61 8.77 6.04
N SER A 61 -11.32 8.42 4.97
CA SER A 61 -12.14 7.21 4.91
C SER A 61 -11.30 5.93 4.94
N THR A 62 -10.02 6.01 4.57
CA THR A 62 -9.04 4.92 4.69
C THR A 62 -8.94 4.40 6.12
N PHE A 63 -9.09 5.26 7.14
CA PHE A 63 -9.02 4.81 8.53
C PHE A 63 -10.17 3.89 8.92
N GLU A 64 -11.37 4.12 8.38
CA GLU A 64 -12.51 3.24 8.63
C GLU A 64 -12.31 1.90 7.94
N TYR A 65 -11.85 1.91 6.68
CA TYR A 65 -11.51 0.70 5.94
C TYR A 65 -10.43 -0.14 6.64
N MET A 66 -9.36 0.49 7.13
CA MET A 66 -8.29 -0.21 7.86
C MET A 66 -8.80 -0.86 9.16
N LYS A 67 -9.71 -0.18 9.89
CA LYS A 67 -10.36 -0.77 11.08
C LYS A 67 -11.24 -1.97 10.73
N GLU A 68 -11.87 -1.98 9.56
CA GLU A 68 -12.65 -3.12 9.10
C GLU A 68 -11.76 -4.30 8.71
N LEU A 69 -10.65 -4.05 8.02
CA LEU A 69 -9.64 -5.07 7.68
C LEU A 69 -9.06 -5.75 8.92
N GLU A 70 -8.68 -4.98 9.94
CA GLU A 70 -8.17 -5.55 11.20
C GLU A 70 -9.17 -6.54 11.82
N LYS A 71 -10.46 -6.20 11.86
CA LYS A 71 -11.51 -7.09 12.39
C LYS A 71 -11.69 -8.37 11.56
N MET A 72 -11.42 -8.33 10.26
CA MET A 72 -11.51 -9.50 9.39
C MET A 72 -10.33 -10.45 9.58
N LEU A 73 -9.15 -9.93 9.93
CA LEU A 73 -7.93 -10.70 10.16
C LEU A 73 -7.86 -11.34 11.55
N GLU A 74 -8.66 -10.86 12.51
CA GLU A 74 -8.77 -11.45 13.86
C GLU A 74 -9.72 -12.67 13.95
N LYS A 75 -10.31 -13.11 12.82
CA LYS A 75 -11.15 -14.31 12.73
C LYS A 75 -10.44 -15.48 12.04
#